data_AF-F2IEG4-F1
#
_entry.id   AF-F2IEG4-F1
#
_cell.length_a   1.000
_cell.length_b   1.000
_cell.length_c   1.000
_cell.angle_alpha   90.00
_cell.angle_beta   90.00
_cell.angle_gamma   90.00
#
_symmetry.space_group_name_H-M   'P 1'
#
loop_
_entity.id
_entity.type
_entity.pdbx_description
1 polymer ?
#
loop_
_entity_poly.entity_id
_entity_poly.type
_entity_poly.pdbx_seq_one_letter_code
_entity_poly.pdbx_strand_id
1 'polypeptide(L)'
;MKKLLLSLALGLVGSSAMSQVIFSVEAPVAIEGFYDFSTTGTGWGLPNLNGYLLIDTVKLADDLTTNGVNAQGNPASATGCNTLPANSLAGKVALVFRGDGGTPGIGACEFGTKALKCQQAGAVAVIIVNRDATTLAMSPGSQTPTTDGSLVTIPVIMINLAAGQGILNQLTNNVPVVVLIGDKSGYYGDDVTTFDNNCVRARFGSKPVALTQNASEFSLNPGTWVYNNGSNDQTNVLLTTTIKRNGTSIYTEVSTPRDIISGDSVFMTTPTFSSASYAVGNYELTYSLALTGTDEFLGDNTSTNYFSISDSLWSLVRLDAAPGKVVAKDGFYRATTPPTGTFETCITLKDPNASRVAMDGVYFGGLVPGTASEDTLITLDGFEVSWSLYTWNDNNKTIASGTFSAINEVANGTYNYPEPADALEEATVFIPINNGPYRFLNNQDYLLCISSYIPKLYMAFSTEDYYDYAIKADNLIRFPFRNNSTTWTPQGFSISASIAIRTGATLSVDENELVNASAFPVPAKEVITVKVKAAGDATLKIVDMAGRLVSTQAVTIENGEFQTSVEGMNSGSYVFTLDYSNGTTSRFNVVVSK
;
A
#
# COMPACT_ATOMS: atom_id res chain seq x y z
N MET A 1 62.02 -7.92 1.61
CA MET A 1 61.01 -6.90 1.26
C MET A 1 59.65 -7.54 0.92
N LYS A 2 59.07 -8.36 1.84
CA LYS A 2 57.79 -9.07 1.61
C LYS A 2 56.98 -9.26 2.91
N LYS A 3 57.21 -8.43 3.93
CA LYS A 3 56.52 -8.53 5.24
C LYS A 3 55.98 -7.19 5.78
N LEU A 4 55.81 -6.18 4.92
CA LEU A 4 55.29 -4.86 5.31
C LEU A 4 54.01 -4.44 4.56
N LEU A 5 53.44 -5.30 3.72
CA LEU A 5 52.26 -4.98 2.91
C LEU A 5 50.95 -5.55 3.45
N LEU A 6 50.99 -6.34 4.54
CA LEU A 6 49.79 -6.96 5.12
C LEU A 6 49.25 -6.20 6.35
N SER A 7 49.94 -5.16 6.80
CA SER A 7 49.55 -4.31 7.94
C SER A 7 48.96 -2.96 7.54
N LEU A 8 48.72 -2.72 6.24
CA LEU A 8 48.08 -1.50 5.72
C LEU A 8 46.73 -1.77 5.01
N ALA A 9 46.20 -2.99 5.13
CA ALA A 9 44.88 -3.37 4.62
C ALA A 9 43.84 -3.56 5.76
N LEU A 10 44.21 -3.22 7.00
CA LEU A 10 43.36 -3.28 8.20
C LEU A 10 43.21 -1.85 8.75
N GLY A 11 42.53 -0.98 8.00
CA GLY A 11 42.45 0.43 8.35
C GLY A 11 41.58 1.22 7.40
N LEU A 12 40.38 0.70 7.12
CA LEU A 12 39.24 1.42 6.54
C LEU A 12 38.03 0.47 6.60
N VAL A 13 37.61 0.14 7.83
CA VAL A 13 36.18 -0.10 8.04
C VAL A 13 35.59 1.30 7.94
N GLY A 14 35.05 1.62 6.76
CA GLY A 14 34.40 2.90 6.54
C GLY A 14 33.26 3.03 7.54
N SER A 15 33.39 3.96 8.47
CA SER A 15 32.23 4.60 9.10
C SER A 15 31.43 5.21 7.96
N SER A 16 30.43 4.47 7.47
CA SER A 16 29.36 5.09 6.71
C SER A 16 28.60 5.89 7.75
N ALA A 17 28.88 7.18 7.85
CA ALA A 17 28.00 8.10 8.55
C ALA A 17 26.65 7.98 7.84
N MET A 18 25.73 7.26 8.47
CA MET A 18 24.34 7.21 8.03
C MET A 18 23.76 8.55 8.41
N SER A 19 23.45 9.35 7.40
CA SER A 19 22.79 10.64 7.63
C SER A 19 21.37 10.38 8.06
N GLN A 20 20.97 10.97 9.19
CA GLN A 20 19.61 10.87 9.67
C GLN A 20 18.90 12.21 9.48
N VAL A 21 18.58 12.50 8.22
CA VAL A 21 17.81 13.69 7.87
C VAL A 21 16.40 13.55 8.40
N ILE A 22 16.02 14.44 9.32
CA ILE A 22 14.71 14.47 9.96
C ILE A 22 14.09 15.85 9.87
N PHE A 23 12.77 15.88 10.04
CA PHE A 23 12.04 17.07 10.45
C PHE A 23 11.34 16.75 11.79
N SER A 24 11.69 17.52 12.81
CA SER A 24 11.15 17.37 14.16
C SER A 24 10.75 18.73 14.72
N VAL A 25 9.68 18.75 15.50
CA VAL A 25 9.36 19.88 16.36
C VAL A 25 10.00 19.61 17.72
N GLU A 26 10.90 20.49 18.14
CA GLU A 26 11.64 20.40 19.42
C GLU A 26 10.91 21.14 20.56
N ALA A 27 10.04 22.10 20.20
CA ALA A 27 9.18 22.80 21.15
C ALA A 27 7.97 23.40 20.42
N PRO A 28 6.80 23.54 21.09
CA PRO A 28 6.51 23.11 22.46
C PRO A 28 6.20 21.61 22.55
N VAL A 29 6.33 21.04 23.75
CA VAL A 29 6.02 19.62 24.07
C VAL A 29 4.66 19.16 23.53
N ALA A 30 3.67 20.07 23.47
CA ALA A 30 2.33 19.76 22.99
C ALA A 30 2.26 19.28 21.53
N ILE A 31 3.24 19.64 20.70
CA ILE A 31 3.36 19.23 19.29
C ILE A 31 4.77 18.71 18.98
N GLU A 32 5.53 18.33 20.00
CA GLU A 32 6.88 17.80 19.85
C GLU A 32 6.88 16.44 19.14
N GLY A 33 7.94 16.18 18.37
CA GLY A 33 8.18 14.88 17.74
C GLY A 33 8.32 14.95 16.22
N PHE A 34 8.31 13.76 15.62
CA PHE A 34 8.54 13.56 14.20
C PHE A 34 7.36 13.92 13.33
N TYR A 35 7.69 14.50 12.18
CA TYR A 35 6.72 14.77 11.14
C TYR A 35 7.26 14.31 9.80
N ASP A 36 6.41 13.61 9.05
CA ASP A 36 6.70 13.29 7.66
C ASP A 36 6.92 14.57 6.86
N PHE A 37 7.94 14.54 6.01
CA PHE A 37 8.26 15.65 5.12
C PHE A 37 8.76 15.15 3.77
N SER A 38 8.64 16.00 2.76
CA SER A 38 9.30 15.83 1.46
C SER A 38 10.29 16.96 1.19
N THR A 39 11.30 16.69 0.39
CA THR A 39 12.29 17.69 -0.06
C THR A 39 11.98 18.17 -1.49
N THR A 40 12.78 19.12 -1.98
CA THR A 40 12.67 19.76 -3.29
C THR A 40 13.10 18.90 -4.49
N GLY A 41 13.42 17.62 -4.32
CA GLY A 41 13.92 16.77 -5.41
C GLY A 41 15.33 17.18 -5.84
N THR A 42 15.67 17.18 -7.13
CA THR A 42 17.03 17.57 -7.58
C THR A 42 17.11 19.03 -8.03
N GLY A 43 18.12 19.77 -7.53
CA GLY A 43 18.61 21.00 -8.17
C GLY A 43 18.22 22.35 -7.56
N TRP A 44 17.47 22.40 -6.45
CA TRP A 44 17.12 23.67 -5.79
C TRP A 44 16.77 23.52 -4.30
N GLY A 45 16.83 24.59 -3.51
CA GLY A 45 16.32 24.62 -2.14
C GLY A 45 17.06 23.71 -1.15
N LEU A 46 18.38 23.55 -1.32
CA LEU A 46 19.23 22.59 -0.60
C LEU A 46 18.60 21.19 -0.51
N PRO A 47 18.52 20.50 -1.65
CA PRO A 47 17.76 19.25 -1.75
C PRO A 47 18.38 18.10 -0.93
N ASN A 48 19.67 18.20 -0.62
CA ASN A 48 20.39 17.26 0.21
C ASN A 48 20.68 17.91 1.55
N LEU A 49 20.04 17.39 2.60
CA LEU A 49 20.22 17.84 3.98
C LEU A 49 21.22 16.99 4.76
N ASN A 50 21.93 16.08 4.09
CA ASN A 50 22.97 15.27 4.70
C ASN A 50 24.14 16.14 5.19
N GLY A 51 24.52 15.98 6.47
CA GLY A 51 25.50 16.82 7.14
C GLY A 51 25.08 18.29 7.32
N TYR A 52 23.82 18.63 7.04
CA TYR A 52 23.24 19.94 7.32
C TYR A 52 22.31 19.81 8.52
N LEU A 53 22.43 20.70 9.50
CA LEU A 53 21.53 20.76 10.65
C LEU A 53 21.13 22.20 10.92
N LEU A 54 19.82 22.44 11.03
CA LEU A 54 19.25 23.71 11.43
C LEU A 54 18.29 23.49 12.58
N ILE A 55 18.47 24.25 13.66
CA ILE A 55 17.50 24.36 14.76
C ILE A 55 17.17 25.82 14.97
N ASP A 56 15.91 26.20 14.72
CA ASP A 56 15.48 27.58 14.89
C ASP A 56 13.96 27.67 15.08
N THR A 57 13.49 28.86 15.45
CA THR A 57 12.09 29.17 15.65
C THR A 57 11.35 29.33 14.32
N VAL A 58 10.16 28.76 14.24
CA VAL A 58 9.23 28.95 13.13
C VAL A 58 8.55 30.31 13.24
N LYS A 59 8.39 30.98 12.10
CA LYS A 59 7.61 32.21 11.96
C LYS A 59 6.72 32.11 10.72
N LEU A 60 5.45 32.47 10.91
CA LEU A 60 4.49 32.56 9.81
C LEU A 60 4.94 33.63 8.81
N ALA A 61 5.00 33.28 7.53
CA ALA A 61 5.15 34.28 6.48
C ALA A 61 3.90 35.16 6.44
N ASP A 62 4.06 36.47 6.33
CA ASP A 62 2.95 37.40 6.26
C ASP A 62 3.26 38.51 5.26
N ASP A 63 2.61 38.45 4.10
CA ASP A 63 2.75 39.45 3.03
C ASP A 63 1.85 40.67 3.20
N LEU A 64 1.16 40.78 4.36
CA LEU A 64 0.24 41.85 4.70
C LEU A 64 -1.03 41.90 3.82
N THR A 65 -1.32 40.85 3.06
CA THR A 65 -2.61 40.73 2.35
C THR A 65 -3.74 40.76 3.37
N THR A 66 -4.56 41.82 3.30
CA THR A 66 -5.65 42.05 4.27
C THR A 66 -6.81 41.08 4.06
N ASN A 67 -7.20 40.38 5.12
CA ASN A 67 -8.42 39.58 5.26
C ASN A 67 -8.65 38.52 4.17
N GLY A 68 -8.50 37.26 4.56
CA GLY A 68 -8.91 36.12 3.76
C GLY A 68 -8.33 34.84 4.34
N VAL A 69 -9.09 33.75 4.27
CA VAL A 69 -8.56 32.41 4.45
C VAL A 69 -8.70 31.66 3.14
N ASN A 70 -7.75 30.79 2.86
CA ASN A 70 -7.84 29.86 1.74
C ASN A 70 -8.91 28.78 2.03
N ALA A 71 -9.21 27.90 1.08
CA ALA A 71 -10.22 26.86 1.25
C ALA A 71 -9.97 25.90 2.44
N GLN A 72 -8.72 25.79 2.90
CA GLN A 72 -8.31 24.97 4.05
C GLN A 72 -8.32 25.74 5.38
N GLY A 73 -8.79 26.99 5.39
CA GLY A 73 -8.86 27.84 6.58
C GLY A 73 -7.55 28.55 6.93
N ASN A 74 -6.53 28.50 6.07
CA ASN A 74 -5.22 29.10 6.34
C ASN A 74 -5.17 30.58 5.91
N PRO A 75 -4.40 31.45 6.59
CA PRO A 75 -4.30 32.86 6.24
C PRO A 75 -3.86 33.09 4.80
N ALA A 76 -4.59 33.91 4.05
CA ALA A 76 -4.24 34.27 2.67
C ALA A 76 -2.89 34.99 2.57
N SER A 77 -2.49 35.71 3.62
CA SER A 77 -1.20 36.41 3.68
C SER A 77 0.01 35.50 3.87
N ALA A 78 -0.23 34.24 4.29
CA ALA A 78 0.81 33.24 4.51
C ALA A 78 1.07 32.36 3.28
N THR A 79 0.70 32.83 2.09
CA THR A 79 0.90 32.06 0.85
C THR A 79 2.26 32.26 0.21
N GLY A 80 3.01 33.30 0.58
CA GLY A 80 4.33 33.62 0.00
C GLY A 80 4.29 34.01 -1.48
N CYS A 81 3.13 34.42 -2.01
CA CYS A 81 2.99 34.81 -3.41
C CYS A 81 3.23 36.29 -3.65
N ASN A 82 2.97 37.15 -2.67
CA ASN A 82 3.33 38.56 -2.74
C ASN A 82 4.67 38.81 -2.02
N THR A 83 5.23 40.00 -2.23
CA THR A 83 6.46 40.43 -1.57
C THR A 83 6.25 40.51 -0.07
N LEU A 84 7.07 39.77 0.68
CA LEU A 84 7.11 39.83 2.14
C LEU A 84 7.87 41.08 2.60
N PRO A 85 7.51 41.69 3.75
CA PRO A 85 8.24 42.82 4.30
C PRO A 85 9.72 42.45 4.53
N ALA A 86 10.62 43.37 4.19
CA ALA A 86 12.07 43.15 4.34
C ALA A 86 12.42 42.78 5.79
N ASN A 87 13.27 41.77 5.97
CA ASN A 87 13.69 41.23 7.27
C ASN A 87 12.55 40.69 8.16
N SER A 88 11.33 40.52 7.64
CA SER A 88 10.21 39.96 8.43
C SER A 88 10.48 38.54 8.92
N LEU A 89 11.37 37.79 8.26
CA LEU A 89 11.73 36.40 8.57
C LEU A 89 13.21 36.24 8.93
N ALA A 90 13.93 37.34 9.23
CA ALA A 90 15.36 37.33 9.50
C ALA A 90 15.77 36.30 10.58
N GLY A 91 16.57 35.29 10.18
CA GLY A 91 17.04 34.25 11.10
C GLY A 91 15.92 33.38 11.65
N LYS A 92 14.87 33.10 10.86
CA LYS A 92 13.75 32.26 11.25
C LYS A 92 13.42 31.22 10.18
N VAL A 93 12.77 30.14 10.58
CA VAL A 93 12.17 29.18 9.64
C VAL A 93 10.82 29.71 9.19
N ALA A 94 10.64 29.94 7.90
CA ALA A 94 9.39 30.45 7.35
C ALA A 94 8.33 29.35 7.23
N LEU A 95 7.11 29.59 7.69
CA LEU A 95 5.95 28.73 7.41
C LEU A 95 5.08 29.39 6.33
N VAL A 96 4.88 28.70 5.20
CA VAL A 96 4.03 29.14 4.09
C VAL A 96 3.05 28.07 3.64
N PHE A 97 1.90 28.45 3.10
CA PHE A 97 0.88 27.52 2.61
C PHE A 97 0.88 27.38 1.08
N ARG A 98 0.69 26.14 0.62
CA ARG A 98 0.37 25.86 -0.79
C ARG A 98 -0.98 26.50 -1.16
N GLY A 99 -1.11 26.89 -2.42
CA GLY A 99 -2.35 27.47 -2.95
C GLY A 99 -3.52 26.48 -2.91
N ASP A 100 -4.73 26.99 -2.69
CA ASP A 100 -5.93 26.17 -2.45
C ASP A 100 -6.48 25.44 -3.69
N GLY A 101 -6.09 25.85 -4.90
CA GLY A 101 -6.62 25.30 -6.15
C GLY A 101 -8.02 25.80 -6.50
N GLY A 102 -8.51 26.83 -5.80
CA GLY A 102 -9.77 27.49 -6.13
C GLY A 102 -9.69 28.33 -7.40
N THR A 103 -10.83 28.88 -7.81
CA THR A 103 -10.93 29.83 -8.94
C THR A 103 -11.82 31.03 -8.53
N PRO A 104 -11.26 32.23 -8.30
CA PRO A 104 -9.82 32.54 -8.26
C PRO A 104 -9.17 31.91 -7.03
N GLY A 105 -8.02 31.24 -7.22
CA GLY A 105 -7.34 30.55 -6.13
C GLY A 105 -6.52 31.50 -5.27
N ILE A 106 -6.53 31.28 -3.96
CA ILE A 106 -5.64 31.96 -3.03
C ILE A 106 -4.28 31.25 -3.04
N GLY A 107 -3.21 32.01 -3.29
CA GLY A 107 -1.83 31.50 -3.21
C GLY A 107 -1.34 30.70 -4.43
N ALA A 108 -1.86 31.01 -5.63
CA ALA A 108 -1.63 30.27 -6.89
C ALA A 108 -0.21 30.38 -7.51
N CYS A 109 0.79 30.88 -6.78
CA CYS A 109 2.18 30.92 -7.25
C CYS A 109 2.92 29.58 -7.07
N GLU A 110 4.01 29.41 -7.81
CA GLU A 110 4.87 28.21 -7.79
C GLU A 110 5.67 28.10 -6.46
N PHE A 111 6.09 26.88 -6.10
CA PHE A 111 6.83 26.62 -4.85
C PHE A 111 8.15 27.39 -4.76
N GLY A 112 8.88 27.48 -5.87
CA GLY A 112 10.13 28.24 -5.96
C GLY A 112 9.94 29.72 -5.62
N THR A 113 8.87 30.33 -6.12
CA THR A 113 8.52 31.74 -5.80
C THR A 113 8.28 31.91 -4.30
N LYS A 114 7.50 31.02 -3.68
CA LYS A 114 7.22 31.08 -2.23
C LYS A 114 8.51 31.07 -1.41
N ALA A 115 9.40 30.13 -1.72
CA ALA A 115 10.67 29.98 -1.03
C ALA A 115 11.61 31.16 -1.27
N LEU A 116 11.72 31.64 -2.51
CA LEU A 116 12.56 32.79 -2.84
C LEU A 116 12.11 34.06 -2.11
N LYS A 117 10.79 34.31 -2.01
CA LYS A 117 10.26 35.45 -1.25
C LYS A 117 10.58 35.34 0.24
N CYS A 118 10.49 34.15 0.82
CA CYS A 118 10.88 33.93 2.22
C CYS A 118 12.37 34.16 2.44
N GLN A 119 13.22 33.64 1.55
CA GLN A 119 14.67 33.87 1.57
C GLN A 119 15.00 35.36 1.49
N GLN A 120 14.36 36.10 0.58
CA GLN A 120 14.54 37.55 0.43
C GLN A 120 14.09 38.34 1.67
N ALA A 121 13.16 37.80 2.44
CA ALA A 121 12.73 38.35 3.73
C ALA A 121 13.61 37.91 4.92
N GLY A 122 14.68 37.15 4.67
CA GLY A 122 15.71 36.78 5.64
C GLY A 122 15.55 35.39 6.28
N ALA A 123 14.66 34.54 5.76
CA ALA A 123 14.46 33.19 6.28
C ALA A 123 15.73 32.33 6.12
N VAL A 124 15.95 31.41 7.05
CA VAL A 124 17.07 30.44 7.03
C VAL A 124 16.66 29.06 6.56
N ALA A 125 15.35 28.77 6.55
CA ALA A 125 14.72 27.62 5.90
C ALA A 125 13.23 27.93 5.64
N VAL A 126 12.57 27.10 4.83
CA VAL A 126 11.15 27.25 4.48
C VAL A 126 10.42 25.91 4.66
N ILE A 127 9.33 25.94 5.41
CA ILE A 127 8.35 24.86 5.53
C ILE A 127 7.13 25.25 4.68
N ILE A 128 6.89 24.48 3.62
CA ILE A 128 5.68 24.60 2.80
C ILE A 128 4.64 23.60 3.31
N VAL A 129 3.51 24.10 3.80
CA VAL A 129 2.38 23.26 4.22
C VAL A 129 1.55 22.90 3.00
N ASN A 130 1.39 21.59 2.75
CA ASN A 130 0.51 21.12 1.69
C ASN A 130 -0.96 21.38 2.04
N ARG A 131 -1.83 21.41 1.03
CA ARG A 131 -3.28 21.52 1.21
C ARG A 131 -3.96 20.16 1.42
N ASP A 132 -3.23 19.08 1.21
CA ASP A 132 -3.70 17.70 1.25
C ASP A 132 -3.07 16.95 2.45
N ALA A 133 -3.61 15.76 2.77
CA ALA A 133 -3.13 14.94 3.88
C ALA A 133 -1.77 14.29 3.65
N THR A 134 -1.29 14.25 2.40
CA THR A 134 0.01 13.67 2.03
C THR A 134 1.00 14.77 1.63
N THR A 135 2.29 14.47 1.63
CA THR A 135 3.31 15.34 1.02
C THR A 135 3.48 15.00 -0.46
N LEU A 136 4.14 15.89 -1.21
CA LEU A 136 4.50 15.63 -2.61
C LEU A 136 5.88 16.18 -2.93
N ALA A 137 6.50 15.68 -3.99
CA ALA A 137 7.76 16.22 -4.48
C ALA A 137 7.53 17.61 -5.09
N MET A 138 8.30 18.62 -4.65
CA MET A 138 8.16 19.99 -5.13
C MET A 138 9.01 20.24 -6.39
N SER A 139 8.37 20.67 -7.49
CA SER A 139 9.09 21.15 -8.68
C SER A 139 9.56 22.60 -8.48
N PRO A 140 10.73 23.01 -9.02
CA PRO A 140 11.25 24.38 -8.92
C PRO A 140 10.39 25.45 -9.62
N GLY A 141 9.42 25.03 -10.44
CA GLY A 141 8.58 25.91 -11.25
C GLY A 141 8.89 25.83 -12.74
N SER A 142 7.99 26.31 -13.60
CA SER A 142 8.06 26.16 -15.07
C SER A 142 8.29 27.47 -15.83
N GLN A 143 8.39 28.62 -15.16
CA GLN A 143 8.46 29.90 -15.89
C GLN A 143 9.92 30.31 -16.19
N THR A 144 10.27 30.27 -17.48
CA THR A 144 11.48 30.82 -18.09
C THR A 144 11.42 32.37 -18.15
N PRO A 145 12.55 33.11 -18.08
CA PRO A 145 13.93 32.69 -18.35
C PRO A 145 14.73 32.24 -17.11
N THR A 146 14.15 32.32 -15.91
CA THR A 146 14.74 31.83 -14.65
C THR A 146 13.63 31.29 -13.77
N THR A 147 13.65 29.99 -13.47
CA THR A 147 12.77 29.40 -12.45
C THR A 147 13.17 29.95 -11.08
N ASP A 148 12.29 30.65 -10.36
CA ASP A 148 12.60 31.24 -9.03
C ASP A 148 13.25 30.22 -8.08
N GLY A 149 12.89 28.94 -8.20
CA GLY A 149 13.49 27.86 -7.42
C GLY A 149 15.01 27.78 -7.53
N SER A 150 15.62 28.03 -8.70
CA SER A 150 17.08 27.94 -8.88
C SER A 150 17.85 29.03 -8.13
N LEU A 151 17.17 30.06 -7.66
CA LEU A 151 17.74 31.14 -6.83
C LEU A 151 17.63 30.86 -5.33
N VAL A 152 16.96 29.77 -4.93
CA VAL A 152 16.78 29.38 -3.53
C VAL A 152 17.96 28.55 -3.06
N THR A 153 18.67 29.07 -2.06
CA THR A 153 19.88 28.50 -1.46
C THR A 153 19.69 28.08 0.00
N ILE A 154 18.49 28.23 0.55
CA ILE A 154 18.11 27.76 1.89
C ILE A 154 17.31 26.44 1.79
N PRO A 155 17.27 25.62 2.86
CA PRO A 155 16.47 24.40 2.90
C PRO A 155 15.00 24.69 2.67
N VAL A 156 14.36 23.86 1.84
CA VAL A 156 12.91 23.89 1.64
C VAL A 156 12.36 22.48 1.83
N ILE A 157 11.44 22.34 2.77
CA ILE A 157 10.71 21.09 3.02
C ILE A 157 9.21 21.31 2.86
N MET A 158 8.48 20.23 2.61
CA MET A 158 7.02 20.23 2.63
C MET A 158 6.48 19.24 3.64
N ILE A 159 5.45 19.65 4.37
CA ILE A 159 4.74 18.83 5.36
C ILE A 159 3.25 18.74 5.01
N ASN A 160 2.56 17.76 5.58
CA ASN A 160 1.12 17.61 5.37
C ASN A 160 0.31 18.74 6.04
N LEU A 161 -0.97 18.87 5.65
CA LEU A 161 -1.85 19.92 6.17
C LEU A 161 -2.02 19.85 7.70
N ALA A 162 -2.17 18.65 8.27
CA ALA A 162 -2.44 18.47 9.69
C ALA A 162 -1.26 18.96 10.56
N ALA A 163 -0.03 18.60 10.18
CA ALA A 163 1.20 19.05 10.82
C ALA A 163 1.33 20.58 10.76
N GLY A 164 1.12 21.16 9.57
CA GLY A 164 1.19 22.60 9.38
C GLY A 164 0.12 23.37 10.16
N GLN A 165 -1.10 22.82 10.27
CA GLN A 165 -2.16 23.39 11.11
C GLN A 165 -1.82 23.30 12.60
N GLY A 166 -1.20 22.21 13.05
CA GLY A 166 -0.68 22.07 14.41
C GLY A 166 0.31 23.18 14.77
N ILE A 167 1.28 23.43 13.89
CA ILE A 167 2.26 24.52 14.03
C ILE A 167 1.56 25.88 14.00
N LEU A 168 0.68 26.13 13.03
CA LEU A 168 -0.05 27.40 12.92
C LEU A 168 -0.87 27.70 14.18
N ASN A 169 -1.50 26.69 14.78
CA ASN A 169 -2.28 26.83 16.00
C ASN A 169 -1.41 27.30 17.17
N GLN A 170 -0.19 26.76 17.32
CA GLN A 170 0.75 27.23 18.35
C GLN A 170 1.17 28.68 18.11
N LEU A 171 1.53 29.01 16.86
CA LEU A 171 1.94 30.38 16.48
C LEU A 171 0.82 31.40 16.72
N THR A 172 -0.43 31.04 16.39
CA THR A 172 -1.62 31.89 16.60
C THR A 172 -1.90 32.11 18.09
N ASN A 173 -1.59 31.12 18.92
CA ASN A 173 -1.66 31.22 20.38
C ASN A 173 -0.42 31.89 21.01
N ASN A 174 0.46 32.49 20.20
CA ASN A 174 1.71 33.12 20.63
C ASN A 174 2.67 32.17 21.38
N VAL A 175 2.61 30.87 21.06
CA VAL A 175 3.56 29.88 21.56
C VAL A 175 4.67 29.70 20.53
N PRO A 176 5.95 29.99 20.87
CA PRO A 176 7.07 29.77 19.97
C PRO A 176 7.20 28.29 19.61
N VAL A 177 7.34 28.01 18.31
CA VAL A 177 7.63 26.66 17.82
C VAL A 177 9.09 26.61 17.39
N VAL A 178 9.86 25.65 17.90
CA VAL A 178 11.26 25.39 17.50
C VAL A 178 11.28 24.09 16.73
N VAL A 179 11.98 24.07 15.60
CA VAL A 179 12.09 22.89 14.74
C VAL A 179 13.55 22.54 14.49
N LEU A 180 13.80 21.26 14.29
CA LEU A 180 15.02 20.71 13.75
C LEU A 180 14.76 20.25 12.31
N ILE A 181 15.57 20.77 11.37
CA ILE A 181 15.57 20.36 9.96
C ILE A 181 16.97 19.91 9.60
N GLY A 182 17.12 18.63 9.25
CA GLY A 182 18.37 18.11 8.72
C GLY A 182 18.91 16.90 9.46
N ASP A 183 20.19 16.62 9.27
CA ASP A 183 20.91 15.47 9.77
C ASP A 183 21.27 15.64 11.25
N LYS A 184 20.63 14.86 12.13
CA LYS A 184 20.88 14.93 13.58
C LYS A 184 22.12 14.17 14.05
N SER A 185 22.83 13.46 13.16
CA SER A 185 23.97 12.64 13.55
C SER A 185 25.05 13.44 14.28
N GLY A 186 25.35 13.04 15.52
CA GLY A 186 26.30 13.67 16.42
C GLY A 186 25.80 14.94 17.12
N TYR A 187 24.54 15.32 16.95
CA TYR A 187 23.96 16.50 17.61
C TYR A 187 23.67 16.26 19.09
N TYR A 188 22.97 15.16 19.39
CA TYR A 188 22.65 14.75 20.75
C TYR A 188 23.86 14.07 21.42
N GLY A 189 23.92 14.08 22.76
CA GLY A 189 24.93 13.35 23.51
C GLY A 189 24.73 11.85 23.37
N ASP A 190 23.59 11.39 23.86
CA ASP A 190 23.14 10.01 23.88
C ASP A 190 21.87 9.85 23.01
N ASP A 191 21.99 9.07 21.94
CA ASP A 191 20.93 8.92 20.94
C ASP A 191 21.08 7.58 20.23
N VAL A 192 20.18 6.64 20.55
CA VAL A 192 20.10 5.34 19.86
C VAL A 192 18.84 5.20 19.05
N THR A 193 19.05 4.81 17.80
CA THR A 193 17.97 4.75 16.82
C THR A 193 17.79 3.36 16.27
N THR A 194 16.55 3.03 15.91
CA THR A 194 16.22 1.91 15.04
C THR A 194 15.28 2.34 13.91
N PHE A 195 15.32 1.64 12.77
CA PHE A 195 14.51 1.98 11.60
C PHE A 195 13.69 0.77 11.14
N ASP A 196 12.43 0.99 10.78
CA ASP A 196 11.52 -0.08 10.34
C ASP A 196 12.07 -0.90 9.15
N ASN A 197 12.79 -0.25 8.23
CA ASN A 197 13.39 -0.89 7.06
C ASN A 197 14.65 -1.73 7.38
N ASN A 198 15.19 -1.63 8.59
CA ASN A 198 16.35 -2.39 9.06
C ASN A 198 16.01 -3.35 10.20
N CYS A 199 14.71 -3.62 10.39
CA CYS A 199 14.15 -4.57 11.34
C CYS A 199 13.78 -5.90 10.67
N VAL A 200 13.89 -6.99 11.43
CA VAL A 200 13.27 -8.26 11.06
C VAL A 200 11.76 -8.17 11.25
N ARG A 201 10.99 -8.58 10.25
CA ARG A 201 9.54 -8.74 10.31
C ARG A 201 9.09 -10.11 9.82
N ALA A 202 7.80 -10.41 9.99
CA ALA A 202 7.19 -11.56 9.32
C ALA A 202 7.30 -11.42 7.80
N ARG A 203 7.56 -12.53 7.11
CA ARG A 203 7.73 -12.58 5.63
C ARG A 203 6.40 -12.50 4.86
N PHE A 204 5.32 -12.13 5.55
CA PHE A 204 3.98 -11.97 5.05
C PHE A 204 3.31 -10.84 5.85
N GLY A 205 2.33 -10.17 5.25
CA GLY A 205 1.46 -9.23 5.95
C GLY A 205 0.23 -9.94 6.52
N SER A 206 -0.28 -10.95 5.82
CA SER A 206 -1.33 -11.84 6.31
C SER A 206 -1.11 -13.26 5.83
N LYS A 207 -1.30 -14.24 6.72
CA LYS A 207 -1.21 -15.67 6.38
C LYS A 207 -2.35 -16.46 7.02
N PRO A 208 -3.08 -17.31 6.26
CA PRO A 208 -4.14 -18.14 6.82
C PRO A 208 -3.61 -19.09 7.91
N VAL A 209 -4.38 -19.29 8.97
CA VAL A 209 -4.06 -20.21 10.07
C VAL A 209 -3.88 -21.65 9.59
N ALA A 210 -4.55 -22.04 8.50
CA ALA A 210 -4.38 -23.34 7.87
C ALA A 210 -2.94 -23.60 7.38
N LEU A 211 -2.19 -22.53 7.09
CA LEU A 211 -0.78 -22.55 6.66
C LEU A 211 0.20 -22.17 7.80
N THR A 212 -0.32 -21.92 8.99
CA THR A 212 0.46 -21.42 10.15
C THR A 212 0.02 -22.13 11.42
N GLN A 213 0.14 -23.45 11.45
CA GLN A 213 -0.39 -24.25 12.55
C GLN A 213 0.53 -24.28 13.76
N ASN A 214 1.86 -24.25 13.58
CA ASN A 214 2.84 -24.47 14.65
C ASN A 214 4.24 -23.94 14.29
N ALA A 215 5.19 -24.10 15.21
CA ALA A 215 6.57 -23.64 15.12
C ALA A 215 7.35 -24.11 13.86
N SER A 216 6.97 -25.24 13.24
CA SER A 216 7.60 -25.69 12.00
C SER A 216 7.11 -24.92 10.76
N GLU A 217 5.95 -24.25 10.87
CA GLU A 217 5.29 -23.54 9.77
C GLU A 217 5.43 -22.01 9.89
N PHE A 218 5.72 -21.52 11.09
CA PHE A 218 6.11 -20.14 11.34
C PHE A 218 7.01 -20.05 12.57
N SER A 219 8.11 -19.32 12.41
CA SER A 219 9.00 -18.88 13.47
C SER A 219 9.60 -17.55 13.04
N LEU A 220 9.78 -16.63 13.99
CA LEU A 220 10.39 -15.34 13.75
C LEU A 220 11.64 -15.24 14.62
N ASN A 221 12.79 -14.93 14.03
CA ASN A 221 14.03 -14.63 14.76
C ASN A 221 14.15 -13.10 14.88
N PRO A 222 13.61 -12.47 15.93
CA PRO A 222 13.48 -11.04 15.97
C PRO A 222 14.85 -10.37 16.15
N GLY A 223 14.99 -9.21 15.55
CA GLY A 223 16.21 -8.43 15.63
C GLY A 223 16.14 -7.18 14.78
N THR A 224 16.99 -6.22 15.11
CA THR A 224 17.08 -4.96 14.39
C THR A 224 18.51 -4.42 14.44
N TRP A 225 18.85 -3.60 13.45
CA TRP A 225 19.99 -2.72 13.56
C TRP A 225 19.70 -1.59 14.54
N VAL A 226 20.65 -1.41 15.45
CA VAL A 226 20.68 -0.31 16.42
C VAL A 226 21.86 0.57 16.08
N TYR A 227 21.61 1.87 15.92
CA TYR A 227 22.58 2.87 15.55
C TYR A 227 22.85 3.76 16.74
N ASN A 228 24.11 4.10 16.99
CA ASN A 228 24.45 5.18 17.91
C ASN A 228 24.69 6.45 17.10
N ASN A 229 23.68 7.31 17.05
CA ASN A 229 23.74 8.61 16.39
C ASN A 229 24.20 9.72 17.33
N GLY A 230 24.34 9.42 18.63
CA GLY A 230 24.87 10.35 19.62
C GLY A 230 26.37 10.61 19.45
N SER A 231 26.82 11.71 20.04
CA SER A 231 28.24 12.08 20.11
C SER A 231 29.03 11.31 21.17
N ASN A 232 28.35 10.65 22.12
CA ASN A 232 28.95 9.79 23.13
C ASN A 232 28.87 8.31 22.76
N ASP A 233 29.80 7.51 23.30
CA ASP A 233 29.69 6.06 23.27
C ASP A 233 28.54 5.59 24.18
N GLN A 234 27.66 4.74 23.63
CA GLN A 234 26.54 4.18 24.37
C GLN A 234 26.93 2.85 24.99
N THR A 235 26.63 2.69 26.28
CA THR A 235 26.92 1.45 27.02
C THR A 235 25.64 0.79 27.52
N ASN A 236 25.66 -0.54 27.58
CA ASN A 236 24.54 -1.36 28.02
C ASN A 236 23.22 -1.05 27.28
N VAL A 237 23.28 -0.81 25.97
CA VAL A 237 22.10 -0.66 25.13
C VAL A 237 21.31 -1.97 25.13
N LEU A 238 20.03 -1.89 25.42
CA LEU A 238 19.11 -3.02 25.49
C LEU A 238 18.07 -2.92 24.38
N LEU A 239 17.79 -4.06 23.74
CA LEU A 239 16.68 -4.22 22.80
C LEU A 239 15.60 -5.04 23.49
N THR A 240 14.40 -4.49 23.61
CA THR A 240 13.20 -5.24 24.01
C THR A 240 12.37 -5.53 22.77
N THR A 241 12.05 -6.81 22.54
CA THR A 241 11.08 -7.22 21.53
C THR A 241 9.78 -7.61 22.21
N THR A 242 8.69 -6.96 21.81
CA THR A 242 7.34 -7.32 22.26
C THR A 242 6.49 -7.73 21.06
N ILE A 243 5.74 -8.83 21.20
CA ILE A 243 4.70 -9.19 20.24
C ILE A 243 3.36 -9.22 20.97
N LYS A 244 2.42 -8.40 20.50
CA LYS A 244 1.03 -8.40 20.98
C LYS A 244 0.13 -9.08 19.96
N ARG A 245 -0.86 -9.83 20.44
CA ARG A 245 -1.98 -10.33 19.65
C ARG A 245 -3.26 -9.64 20.12
N ASN A 246 -3.94 -8.93 19.22
CA ASN A 246 -5.16 -8.18 19.53
C ASN A 246 -4.99 -7.30 20.78
N GLY A 247 -3.86 -6.58 20.86
CA GLY A 247 -3.50 -5.70 21.98
C GLY A 247 -2.94 -6.40 23.23
N THR A 248 -2.97 -7.73 23.32
CA THR A 248 -2.43 -8.48 24.48
C THR A 248 -1.01 -8.96 24.21
N SER A 249 -0.04 -8.63 25.08
CA SER A 249 1.33 -9.17 24.97
C SER A 249 1.34 -10.69 25.12
N ILE A 250 1.94 -11.38 24.16
CA ILE A 250 2.12 -12.85 24.15
C ILE A 250 3.59 -13.27 24.12
N TYR A 251 4.49 -12.30 23.95
CA TYR A 251 5.93 -12.50 23.87
C TYR A 251 6.59 -11.18 24.24
N THR A 252 7.49 -11.23 25.22
CA THR A 252 8.35 -10.11 25.59
C THR A 252 9.70 -10.68 25.98
N GLU A 253 10.72 -10.34 25.22
CA GLU A 253 12.09 -10.77 25.50
C GLU A 253 13.05 -9.59 25.35
N VAL A 254 14.16 -9.68 26.07
CA VAL A 254 15.19 -8.65 26.12
C VAL A 254 16.51 -9.23 25.62
N SER A 255 17.25 -8.46 24.84
CA SER A 255 18.57 -8.85 24.34
C SER A 255 19.62 -8.87 25.43
N THR A 256 20.77 -9.48 25.14
CA THR A 256 21.99 -9.20 25.91
C THR A 256 22.41 -7.73 25.69
N PRO A 257 22.78 -6.98 26.73
CA PRO A 257 23.27 -5.60 26.58
C PRO A 257 24.45 -5.51 25.61
N ARG A 258 24.56 -4.39 24.89
CA ARG A 258 25.67 -4.11 23.98
C ARG A 258 26.16 -2.68 24.16
N ASP A 259 27.47 -2.51 23.97
CA ASP A 259 28.08 -1.19 23.85
C ASP A 259 28.20 -0.84 22.37
N ILE A 260 27.95 0.42 22.01
CA ILE A 260 27.97 0.93 20.64
C ILE A 260 28.74 2.25 20.64
N ILE A 261 29.87 2.28 19.94
CA ILE A 261 30.70 3.49 19.81
C ILE A 261 29.93 4.55 19.02
N SER A 262 30.16 5.84 19.31
CA SER A 262 29.56 6.95 18.56
C SER A 262 29.76 6.79 17.04
N GLY A 263 28.66 6.91 16.28
CA GLY A 263 28.64 6.76 14.83
C GLY A 263 28.71 5.34 14.30
N ASP A 264 28.68 4.32 15.18
CA ASP A 264 28.65 2.90 14.80
C ASP A 264 27.25 2.29 14.94
N SER A 265 27.09 1.03 14.51
CA SER A 265 25.85 0.29 14.60
C SER A 265 26.08 -1.18 14.90
N VAL A 266 25.09 -1.82 15.53
CA VAL A 266 25.13 -3.25 15.82
C VAL A 266 23.78 -3.89 15.56
N PHE A 267 23.79 -5.07 14.94
CA PHE A 267 22.60 -5.88 14.83
C PHE A 267 22.36 -6.63 16.15
N MET A 268 21.25 -6.30 16.82
CA MET A 268 20.83 -6.90 18.07
C MET A 268 19.69 -7.88 17.81
N THR A 269 19.66 -8.97 18.57
CA THR A 269 18.63 -10.02 18.46
C THR A 269 18.05 -10.32 19.82
N THR A 270 16.83 -10.84 19.82
CA THR A 270 16.19 -11.48 20.97
C THR A 270 15.93 -12.96 20.64
N PRO A 271 15.54 -13.81 21.61
CA PRO A 271 15.18 -15.20 21.34
C PRO A 271 14.16 -15.38 20.21
N THR A 272 14.07 -16.60 19.66
CA THR A 272 13.10 -16.88 18.59
C THR A 272 11.68 -16.84 19.12
N PHE A 273 10.80 -16.08 18.46
CA PHE A 273 9.36 -16.21 18.65
C PHE A 273 8.83 -17.40 17.87
N SER A 274 8.30 -18.39 18.58
CA SER A 274 7.59 -19.53 18.01
C SER A 274 6.53 -20.05 18.97
N SER A 275 5.52 -20.77 18.47
CA SER A 275 4.45 -21.33 19.29
C SER A 275 4.10 -22.76 18.87
N ALA A 276 3.67 -23.59 19.83
CA ALA A 276 3.12 -24.91 19.54
C ALA A 276 1.82 -24.82 18.71
N SER A 277 1.06 -23.73 18.86
CA SER A 277 -0.11 -23.42 18.06
C SER A 277 -0.28 -21.91 17.89
N TYR A 278 -0.73 -21.47 16.72
CA TYR A 278 -1.07 -20.07 16.48
C TYR A 278 -2.58 -19.86 16.44
N ALA A 279 -3.03 -18.70 16.94
CA ALA A 279 -4.43 -18.30 16.87
C ALA A 279 -4.60 -17.18 15.83
N VAL A 280 -5.80 -17.11 15.26
CA VAL A 280 -6.21 -16.01 14.40
C VAL A 280 -6.17 -14.69 15.19
N GLY A 281 -5.66 -13.64 14.56
CA GLY A 281 -5.60 -12.30 15.12
C GLY A 281 -4.59 -11.41 14.43
N ASN A 282 -4.62 -10.14 14.82
CA ASN A 282 -3.66 -9.13 14.40
C ASN A 282 -2.50 -9.13 15.38
N TYR A 283 -1.28 -9.18 14.84
CA TYR A 283 -0.05 -9.20 15.59
C TYR A 283 0.71 -7.90 15.37
N GLU A 284 1.16 -7.30 16.47
CA GLU A 284 2.01 -6.11 16.52
C GLU A 284 3.37 -6.55 17.05
N LEU A 285 4.42 -6.34 16.25
CA LEU A 285 5.82 -6.58 16.62
C LEU A 285 6.48 -5.23 16.87
N THR A 286 6.91 -5.00 18.11
CA THR A 286 7.58 -3.77 18.52
C THR A 286 9.00 -4.08 18.98
N TYR A 287 9.95 -3.31 18.45
CA TYR A 287 11.33 -3.21 18.94
C TYR A 287 11.46 -1.89 19.70
N SER A 288 11.90 -1.95 20.96
CA SER A 288 12.13 -0.77 21.79
C SER A 288 13.55 -0.78 22.34
N LEU A 289 14.25 0.33 22.21
CA LEU A 289 15.61 0.53 22.70
C LEU A 289 15.59 1.21 24.06
N ALA A 290 16.54 0.83 24.91
CA ALA A 290 16.77 1.47 26.20
C ALA A 290 18.27 1.66 26.45
N LEU A 291 18.62 2.79 27.04
CA LEU A 291 19.95 3.16 27.50
C LEU A 291 20.01 3.15 29.04
N THR A 292 21.22 3.12 29.59
CA THR A 292 21.41 3.34 31.04
C THR A 292 21.27 4.82 31.43
N GLY A 293 21.55 5.72 30.48
CA GLY A 293 21.36 7.17 30.60
C GLY A 293 20.04 7.65 30.02
N THR A 294 19.92 8.98 29.88
CA THR A 294 18.80 9.60 29.17
C THR A 294 19.13 9.59 27.69
N ASP A 295 18.29 8.96 26.86
CA ASP A 295 18.32 9.23 25.43
C ASP A 295 17.68 10.61 25.19
N GLU A 296 18.43 11.54 24.60
CA GLU A 296 17.93 12.90 24.34
C GLU A 296 16.92 12.95 23.19
N PHE A 297 16.72 11.86 22.45
CA PHE A 297 15.81 11.81 21.31
C PHE A 297 15.01 10.51 21.19
N LEU A 298 14.12 10.31 22.18
CA LEU A 298 13.30 9.10 22.34
C LEU A 298 12.42 8.68 21.17
N GLY A 299 12.11 9.58 20.23
CA GLY A 299 11.09 9.32 19.22
C GLY A 299 11.50 8.26 18.18
N ASP A 300 12.80 7.92 18.08
CA ASP A 300 13.31 6.91 17.14
C ASP A 300 13.88 5.65 17.80
N ASN A 301 13.63 5.51 19.11
CA ASN A 301 14.00 4.34 19.89
C ASN A 301 13.03 3.18 19.69
N THR A 302 12.02 3.35 18.83
CA THR A 302 10.98 2.35 18.61
C THR A 302 10.72 2.12 17.13
N SER A 303 10.66 0.84 16.75
CA SER A 303 10.16 0.39 15.44
C SER A 303 8.98 -0.54 15.65
N THR A 304 7.93 -0.39 14.84
CA THR A 304 6.72 -1.23 14.94
C THR A 304 6.31 -1.75 13.57
N ASN A 305 6.08 -3.06 13.49
CA ASN A 305 5.60 -3.74 12.30
C ASN A 305 4.36 -4.58 12.63
N TYR A 306 3.53 -4.82 11.63
CA TYR A 306 2.29 -5.58 11.79
C TYR A 306 2.24 -6.79 10.87
N PHE A 307 1.64 -7.87 11.35
CA PHE A 307 1.25 -9.01 10.53
C PHE A 307 -0.01 -9.65 11.08
N SER A 308 -0.68 -10.47 10.27
CA SER A 308 -1.91 -11.15 10.68
C SER A 308 -1.80 -12.65 10.46
N ILE A 309 -2.30 -13.40 11.43
CA ILE A 309 -2.70 -14.79 11.18
C ILE A 309 -4.20 -14.73 10.99
N SER A 310 -4.64 -14.91 9.75
CA SER A 310 -6.04 -14.76 9.35
C SER A 310 -6.74 -16.11 9.35
N ASP A 311 -8.07 -16.08 9.22
CA ASP A 311 -8.85 -17.27 8.90
C ASP A 311 -8.61 -17.75 7.46
N SER A 312 -8.53 -16.80 6.51
CA SER A 312 -8.72 -17.06 5.08
C SER A 312 -7.87 -16.19 4.15
N LEU A 313 -7.22 -15.12 4.63
CA LEU A 313 -6.55 -14.15 3.75
C LEU A 313 -5.03 -14.34 3.72
N TRP A 314 -4.46 -14.49 2.53
CA TRP A 314 -3.02 -14.43 2.31
C TRP A 314 -2.63 -13.11 1.62
N SER A 315 -1.60 -12.42 2.12
CA SER A 315 -1.08 -11.18 1.53
C SER A 315 0.35 -10.89 1.99
N LEU A 316 1.10 -10.12 1.19
CA LEU A 316 2.32 -9.44 1.63
C LEU A 316 2.04 -8.14 2.39
N VAL A 317 0.83 -7.63 2.34
CA VAL A 317 0.39 -6.41 3.03
C VAL A 317 -0.44 -6.80 4.25
N ARG A 318 -0.32 -6.03 5.33
CA ARG A 318 -1.11 -6.28 6.55
C ARG A 318 -2.61 -6.11 6.28
N LEU A 319 -3.46 -6.78 7.06
CA LEU A 319 -4.90 -6.54 7.00
C LEU A 319 -5.23 -5.16 7.59
N ASP A 320 -6.27 -4.54 7.04
CA ASP A 320 -6.80 -3.30 7.60
C ASP A 320 -7.83 -3.64 8.70
N ALA A 321 -7.62 -3.10 9.89
CA ALA A 321 -8.52 -3.32 11.03
C ALA A 321 -9.79 -2.45 10.96
N ALA A 322 -9.87 -1.47 10.05
CA ALA A 322 -11.01 -0.60 9.90
C ALA A 322 -12.24 -1.38 9.36
N PRO A 323 -13.46 -1.14 9.88
CA PRO A 323 -14.67 -1.79 9.40
C PRO A 323 -14.86 -1.61 7.89
N GLY A 324 -15.10 -2.72 7.18
CA GLY A 324 -15.33 -2.72 5.73
C GLY A 324 -14.07 -2.57 4.87
N LYS A 325 -12.88 -2.56 5.48
CA LYS A 325 -11.59 -2.66 4.78
C LYS A 325 -11.05 -4.08 4.91
N VAL A 326 -10.16 -4.47 3.99
CA VAL A 326 -9.62 -5.83 3.91
C VAL A 326 -8.10 -5.84 4.04
N VAL A 327 -7.42 -5.05 3.20
CA VAL A 327 -5.97 -4.89 3.20
C VAL A 327 -5.60 -3.44 3.38
N ALA A 328 -4.50 -3.19 4.09
CA ALA A 328 -3.99 -1.85 4.28
C ALA A 328 -3.58 -1.23 2.93
N LYS A 329 -3.81 0.07 2.80
CA LYS A 329 -3.42 0.89 1.66
C LYS A 329 -3.20 2.33 2.14
N ASP A 330 -2.10 2.92 1.73
CA ASP A 330 -1.64 4.25 2.13
C ASP A 330 -1.08 5.04 0.94
N GLY A 331 -0.98 4.41 -0.23
CA GLY A 331 -0.58 5.05 -1.47
C GLY A 331 -1.19 4.40 -2.71
N PHE A 332 -1.24 5.19 -3.78
CA PHE A 332 -1.74 4.77 -5.07
C PHE A 332 -0.70 5.10 -6.14
N TYR A 333 -0.24 4.08 -6.86
CA TYR A 333 0.89 4.19 -7.77
C TYR A 333 0.57 3.61 -9.14
N ARG A 334 1.28 4.15 -10.14
CA ARG A 334 1.36 3.63 -11.49
C ARG A 334 2.74 3.90 -12.05
N ALA A 335 3.06 3.33 -13.19
CA ALA A 335 4.30 3.65 -13.89
C ALA A 335 4.39 5.16 -14.23
N THR A 336 5.58 5.74 -14.01
CA THR A 336 5.87 7.18 -14.22
C THR A 336 5.60 7.61 -15.66
N THR A 337 6.02 6.80 -16.62
CA THR A 337 5.61 6.95 -18.02
C THR A 337 4.30 6.20 -18.20
N PRO A 338 3.17 6.89 -18.50
CA PRO A 338 1.90 6.22 -18.72
C PRO A 338 2.08 5.10 -19.75
N PRO A 339 1.74 3.84 -19.43
CA PRO A 339 1.80 2.78 -20.41
C PRO A 339 0.88 3.13 -21.60
N THR A 340 1.20 2.66 -22.79
CA THR A 340 0.32 2.84 -23.95
C THR A 340 -0.67 1.68 -24.09
N GLY A 341 -0.47 0.60 -23.33
CA GLY A 341 -1.37 -0.54 -23.20
C GLY A 341 -1.61 -0.88 -21.73
N THR A 342 -0.80 -1.78 -21.17
CA THR A 342 -1.05 -2.41 -19.87
C THR A 342 -0.10 -1.96 -18.77
N PHE A 343 -0.60 -1.89 -17.54
CA PHE A 343 0.21 -1.88 -16.33
C PHE A 343 -0.12 -3.12 -15.51
N GLU A 344 0.89 -3.89 -15.13
CA GLU A 344 0.73 -5.08 -14.31
C GLU A 344 1.65 -5.04 -13.10
N THR A 345 1.08 -5.24 -11.90
CA THR A 345 1.83 -5.37 -10.64
C THR A 345 1.51 -6.70 -9.97
N CYS A 346 2.50 -7.30 -9.33
CA CYS A 346 2.35 -8.65 -8.79
C CYS A 346 2.87 -8.77 -7.36
N ILE A 347 2.46 -9.85 -6.68
CA ILE A 347 3.05 -10.31 -5.42
C ILE A 347 3.41 -11.80 -5.50
N THR A 348 4.44 -12.21 -4.77
CA THR A 348 4.94 -13.60 -4.78
C THR A 348 4.45 -14.40 -3.57
N LEU A 349 3.97 -15.63 -3.82
CA LEU A 349 3.51 -16.56 -2.79
C LEU A 349 4.30 -17.87 -2.87
N LYS A 350 4.76 -18.38 -1.74
CA LYS A 350 5.28 -19.73 -1.59
C LYS A 350 4.99 -20.25 -0.18
N ASP A 351 4.46 -21.45 -0.08
CA ASP A 351 4.28 -22.12 1.21
C ASP A 351 4.51 -23.64 1.11
N PRO A 352 5.23 -24.28 2.06
CA PRO A 352 5.43 -25.73 2.07
C PRO A 352 4.16 -26.56 2.18
N ASN A 353 3.08 -25.98 2.73
CA ASN A 353 1.80 -26.61 2.99
C ASN A 353 0.64 -25.99 2.19
N ALA A 354 0.95 -25.26 1.10
CA ALA A 354 -0.04 -24.51 0.33
C ALA A 354 -1.26 -25.35 -0.12
N SER A 355 -1.11 -26.65 -0.35
CA SER A 355 -2.20 -27.56 -0.74
C SER A 355 -3.35 -27.69 0.26
N ARG A 356 -3.15 -27.25 1.51
CA ARG A 356 -4.22 -27.17 2.52
C ARG A 356 -5.29 -26.15 2.17
N VAL A 357 -4.98 -25.18 1.31
CA VAL A 357 -5.92 -24.13 0.92
C VAL A 357 -6.11 -24.09 -0.60
N ALA A 358 -7.28 -23.62 -1.01
CA ALA A 358 -7.56 -23.18 -2.38
C ALA A 358 -7.90 -21.69 -2.36
N MET A 359 -7.89 -21.03 -3.52
CA MET A 359 -8.39 -19.67 -3.70
C MET A 359 -9.67 -19.61 -4.53
N ASP A 360 -10.55 -18.66 -4.24
CA ASP A 360 -11.76 -18.36 -5.03
C ASP A 360 -11.80 -16.92 -5.56
N GLY A 361 -10.76 -16.13 -5.29
CA GLY A 361 -10.64 -14.78 -5.81
C GLY A 361 -9.65 -13.93 -5.03
N VAL A 362 -9.66 -12.65 -5.34
CA VAL A 362 -8.64 -11.70 -4.92
C VAL A 362 -9.27 -10.37 -4.53
N TYR A 363 -8.75 -9.74 -3.49
CA TYR A 363 -9.08 -8.38 -3.12
C TYR A 363 -8.03 -7.41 -3.66
N PHE A 364 -8.49 -6.31 -4.25
CA PHE A 364 -7.65 -5.26 -4.84
C PHE A 364 -8.38 -3.91 -4.77
N GLY A 365 -7.66 -2.79 -4.78
CA GLY A 365 -8.26 -1.46 -4.87
C GLY A 365 -7.46 -0.52 -5.77
N GLY A 366 -8.11 0.52 -6.27
CA GLY A 366 -7.48 1.53 -7.11
C GLY A 366 -8.28 2.82 -7.18
N LEU A 367 -7.74 3.81 -7.88
CA LEU A 367 -8.40 5.08 -8.17
C LEU A 367 -8.01 5.59 -9.55
N VAL A 368 -8.81 6.48 -10.11
CA VAL A 368 -8.43 7.32 -11.25
C VAL A 368 -8.31 8.77 -10.76
N PRO A 369 -7.27 9.51 -11.15
CA PRO A 369 -7.14 10.89 -10.71
C PRO A 369 -8.22 11.75 -11.37
N GLY A 370 -9.09 12.36 -10.57
CA GLY A 370 -10.24 13.14 -11.04
C GLY A 370 -9.92 14.34 -11.95
N THR A 371 -8.65 14.77 -12.06
CA THR A 371 -8.25 15.86 -12.95
C THR A 371 -6.79 15.72 -13.39
N ALA A 372 -6.54 14.99 -14.48
CA ALA A 372 -5.23 15.03 -15.14
C ALA A 372 -5.43 15.21 -16.65
N SER A 373 -5.36 16.49 -17.07
CA SER A 373 -5.25 17.02 -18.44
C SER A 373 -6.37 16.71 -19.43
N GLU A 374 -7.01 17.78 -19.90
CA GLU A 374 -7.88 17.91 -21.08
C GLU A 374 -9.24 17.17 -21.04
N ASP A 375 -10.26 17.94 -20.64
CA ASP A 375 -11.68 17.92 -21.08
C ASP A 375 -12.51 16.62 -21.02
N THR A 376 -12.03 15.56 -20.37
CA THR A 376 -12.89 14.41 -20.00
C THR A 376 -12.61 13.98 -18.56
N LEU A 377 -13.66 14.01 -17.72
CA LEU A 377 -13.64 13.36 -16.40
C LEU A 377 -13.37 11.88 -16.63
N ILE A 378 -12.22 11.38 -16.17
CA ILE A 378 -11.91 9.95 -16.19
C ILE A 378 -12.53 9.38 -14.92
N THR A 379 -13.57 8.58 -15.06
CA THR A 379 -14.21 7.85 -13.95
C THR A 379 -13.79 6.37 -14.01
N LEU A 380 -14.08 5.62 -12.93
CA LEU A 380 -13.97 4.16 -12.92
C LEU A 380 -15.13 3.48 -13.68
N ASP A 381 -16.06 4.23 -14.27
CA ASP A 381 -17.25 3.68 -14.93
C ASP A 381 -16.86 2.75 -16.08
N GLY A 382 -17.36 1.52 -16.03
CA GLY A 382 -17.11 0.51 -17.07
C GLY A 382 -15.65 0.05 -17.16
N PHE A 383 -14.81 0.43 -16.19
CA PHE A 383 -13.39 0.10 -16.19
C PHE A 383 -13.18 -1.39 -15.92
N GLU A 384 -12.33 -2.05 -16.70
CA GLU A 384 -12.00 -3.46 -16.50
C GLU A 384 -10.65 -3.61 -15.82
N VAL A 385 -10.60 -4.45 -14.78
CA VAL A 385 -9.37 -4.91 -14.14
C VAL A 385 -9.37 -6.43 -14.16
N SER A 386 -8.23 -7.02 -14.51
CA SER A 386 -8.03 -8.47 -14.48
C SER A 386 -6.96 -8.85 -13.47
N TRP A 387 -7.00 -10.11 -13.05
CA TRP A 387 -5.89 -10.72 -12.33
C TRP A 387 -5.57 -12.09 -12.91
N SER A 388 -4.30 -12.46 -12.80
CA SER A 388 -3.78 -13.75 -13.21
C SER A 388 -2.86 -14.32 -12.13
N LEU A 389 -3.04 -15.60 -11.82
CA LEU A 389 -2.14 -16.38 -10.99
C LEU A 389 -1.26 -17.24 -11.91
N TYR A 390 0.04 -17.08 -11.77
CA TYR A 390 1.05 -17.85 -12.49
C TYR A 390 1.79 -18.81 -11.55
N THR A 391 2.05 -20.03 -11.98
CA THR A 391 3.17 -20.81 -11.42
C THR A 391 4.46 -20.21 -11.95
N TRP A 392 5.42 -19.92 -11.07
CA TRP A 392 6.70 -19.32 -11.43
C TRP A 392 7.85 -20.33 -11.28
N ASN A 393 8.24 -20.93 -12.41
CA ASN A 393 9.16 -22.06 -12.45
C ASN A 393 10.58 -21.69 -12.86
N ASP A 394 10.90 -20.40 -12.92
CA ASP A 394 12.27 -19.95 -13.16
C ASP A 394 13.19 -20.39 -12.02
N ASN A 395 14.39 -20.84 -12.38
CA ASN A 395 15.40 -21.30 -11.42
C ASN A 395 15.94 -20.16 -10.56
N ASN A 396 16.10 -18.97 -11.14
CA ASN A 396 16.60 -17.79 -10.45
C ASN A 396 15.45 -16.81 -10.22
N LYS A 397 15.21 -16.47 -8.96
CA LYS A 397 14.17 -15.54 -8.49
C LYS A 397 14.75 -14.39 -7.67
N THR A 398 16.03 -14.10 -7.87
CA THR A 398 16.72 -13.00 -7.17
C THR A 398 16.51 -11.68 -7.89
N ILE A 399 16.59 -10.54 -7.18
CA ILE A 399 16.41 -9.23 -7.82
C ILE A 399 17.48 -8.97 -8.89
N ALA A 400 18.72 -9.38 -8.64
CA ALA A 400 19.85 -9.11 -9.53
C ALA A 400 19.87 -9.93 -10.82
N SER A 401 19.24 -11.11 -10.85
CA SER A 401 19.37 -12.06 -11.96
C SER A 401 18.12 -12.90 -12.21
N GLY A 402 17.00 -12.55 -11.59
CA GLY A 402 15.75 -13.27 -11.71
C GLY A 402 15.14 -13.12 -13.09
N THR A 403 14.51 -14.19 -13.56
CA THR A 403 13.86 -14.25 -14.87
C THR A 403 12.38 -14.56 -14.72
N PHE A 404 11.62 -14.24 -15.77
CA PHE A 404 10.17 -14.48 -15.86
C PHE A 404 9.83 -15.24 -17.13
N SER A 405 10.68 -16.21 -17.49
CA SER A 405 10.58 -16.96 -18.74
C SER A 405 9.77 -18.25 -18.60
N ALA A 406 9.60 -18.75 -17.38
CA ALA A 406 8.87 -19.97 -17.07
C ALA A 406 7.67 -19.68 -16.14
N ILE A 407 6.83 -18.73 -16.55
CA ILE A 407 5.54 -18.44 -15.90
C ILE A 407 4.39 -19.08 -16.70
N ASN A 408 3.51 -19.80 -16.01
CA ASN A 408 2.32 -20.42 -16.64
C ASN A 408 1.07 -20.03 -15.86
N GLU A 409 0.07 -19.48 -16.55
CA GLU A 409 -1.19 -19.09 -15.92
C GLU A 409 -1.98 -20.34 -15.51
N VAL A 410 -2.46 -20.34 -14.27
CA VAL A 410 -3.22 -21.45 -13.70
C VAL A 410 -4.60 -21.03 -13.19
N ALA A 411 -4.81 -19.74 -12.98
CA ALA A 411 -6.10 -19.16 -12.62
C ALA A 411 -6.13 -17.68 -13.03
N ASN A 412 -7.32 -17.15 -13.28
CA ASN A 412 -7.54 -15.75 -13.55
C ASN A 412 -8.95 -15.33 -13.12
N GLY A 413 -9.18 -14.02 -13.09
CA GLY A 413 -10.47 -13.40 -12.85
C GLY A 413 -10.53 -12.00 -13.43
N THR A 414 -11.74 -11.50 -13.65
CA THR A 414 -11.97 -10.14 -14.17
C THR A 414 -13.05 -9.44 -13.37
N TYR A 415 -12.93 -8.12 -13.27
CA TYR A 415 -13.90 -7.25 -12.63
C TYR A 415 -14.17 -6.04 -13.51
N ASN A 416 -15.44 -5.80 -13.76
CA ASN A 416 -15.92 -4.60 -14.44
C ASN A 416 -16.56 -3.69 -13.40
N TYR A 417 -16.01 -2.50 -13.25
CA TYR A 417 -16.58 -1.48 -12.39
C TYR A 417 -17.97 -1.07 -12.91
N PRO A 418 -18.97 -0.95 -12.03
CA PRO A 418 -20.33 -0.55 -12.41
C PRO A 418 -20.37 0.91 -12.90
N GLU A 419 -21.48 1.32 -13.50
CA GLU A 419 -21.73 2.72 -13.85
C GLU A 419 -22.95 3.21 -13.05
N PRO A 420 -22.81 4.16 -12.09
CA PRO A 420 -21.59 4.87 -11.70
C PRO A 420 -20.71 4.09 -10.68
N ALA A 421 -19.40 4.29 -10.74
CA ALA A 421 -18.38 3.67 -9.88
C ALA A 421 -17.81 4.62 -8.80
N ASP A 422 -18.32 5.84 -8.65
CA ASP A 422 -17.75 6.85 -7.74
C ASP A 422 -17.58 6.35 -6.30
N ALA A 423 -18.53 5.54 -5.80
CA ALA A 423 -18.48 4.96 -4.46
C ALA A 423 -17.41 3.88 -4.26
N LEU A 424 -16.79 3.43 -5.36
CA LEU A 424 -15.75 2.40 -5.37
C LEU A 424 -14.35 2.99 -5.58
N GLU A 425 -14.22 4.29 -5.78
CA GLU A 425 -12.91 4.94 -5.77
C GLU A 425 -12.22 4.68 -4.42
N GLU A 426 -10.96 4.25 -4.51
CA GLU A 426 -10.15 3.84 -3.36
C GLU A 426 -10.72 2.67 -2.55
N ALA A 427 -11.85 2.08 -2.92
CA ALA A 427 -12.40 0.92 -2.24
C ALA A 427 -11.64 -0.35 -2.63
N THR A 428 -11.63 -1.33 -1.72
CA THR A 428 -11.16 -2.67 -2.05
C THR A 428 -12.33 -3.46 -2.62
N VAL A 429 -12.20 -3.91 -3.86
CA VAL A 429 -13.15 -4.78 -4.55
C VAL A 429 -12.70 -6.24 -4.49
N PHE A 430 -13.66 -7.17 -4.51
CA PHE A 430 -13.38 -8.60 -4.64
C PHE A 430 -13.58 -9.04 -6.09
N ILE A 431 -12.55 -9.66 -6.66
CA ILE A 431 -12.55 -10.19 -8.02
C ILE A 431 -12.57 -11.72 -7.94
N PRO A 432 -13.71 -12.39 -8.22
CA PRO A 432 -13.81 -13.84 -8.17
C PRO A 432 -12.95 -14.50 -9.25
N ILE A 433 -12.59 -15.75 -9.02
CA ILE A 433 -11.96 -16.63 -10.02
C ILE A 433 -12.97 -17.01 -11.12
N ASN A 434 -12.54 -16.99 -12.37
CA ASN A 434 -13.40 -17.34 -13.51
C ASN A 434 -13.73 -18.85 -13.58
N ASN A 435 -12.78 -19.70 -13.17
CA ASN A 435 -12.83 -21.14 -13.41
C ASN A 435 -12.72 -21.95 -12.10
N GLY A 436 -13.74 -21.87 -11.24
CA GLY A 436 -13.79 -22.62 -9.98
C GLY A 436 -12.61 -22.36 -9.03
N PRO A 437 -12.65 -22.82 -7.78
CA PRO A 437 -11.53 -22.65 -6.86
C PRO A 437 -10.23 -23.31 -7.37
N TYR A 438 -9.10 -22.62 -7.27
CA TYR A 438 -7.78 -23.17 -7.58
C TYR A 438 -7.08 -23.64 -6.30
N ARG A 439 -6.75 -24.93 -6.22
CA ARG A 439 -5.98 -25.51 -5.10
C ARG A 439 -4.49 -25.36 -5.34
N PHE A 440 -3.80 -24.74 -4.39
CA PHE A 440 -2.35 -24.53 -4.50
C PHE A 440 -1.56 -25.83 -4.36
N LEU A 441 -0.33 -25.83 -4.85
CA LEU A 441 0.62 -26.93 -4.71
C LEU A 441 1.68 -26.59 -3.66
N ASN A 442 2.04 -27.57 -2.85
CA ASN A 442 3.09 -27.43 -1.84
C ASN A 442 4.43 -27.03 -2.48
N ASN A 443 5.13 -26.08 -1.86
CA ASN A 443 6.45 -25.60 -2.29
C ASN A 443 6.51 -24.99 -3.70
N GLN A 444 5.37 -24.74 -4.33
CA GLN A 444 5.30 -24.05 -5.61
C GLN A 444 5.44 -22.53 -5.39
N ASP A 445 6.29 -21.90 -6.19
CA ASP A 445 6.37 -20.44 -6.27
C ASP A 445 5.24 -19.94 -7.18
N TYR A 446 4.47 -18.98 -6.69
CA TYR A 446 3.38 -18.35 -7.41
C TYR A 446 3.63 -16.86 -7.58
N LEU A 447 3.14 -16.31 -8.69
CA LEU A 447 3.10 -14.90 -8.97
C LEU A 447 1.66 -14.50 -9.24
N LEU A 448 1.07 -13.72 -8.35
CA LEU A 448 -0.28 -13.19 -8.51
C LEU A 448 -0.18 -11.75 -9.02
N CYS A 449 -0.75 -11.48 -10.18
CA CYS A 449 -0.65 -10.20 -10.86
C CYS A 449 -2.03 -9.56 -11.04
N ILE A 450 -2.13 -8.26 -10.77
CA ILE A 450 -3.26 -7.42 -11.16
C ILE A 450 -2.85 -6.61 -12.39
N SER A 451 -3.68 -6.67 -13.42
CA SER A 451 -3.48 -6.00 -14.70
C SER A 451 -4.56 -4.96 -14.96
N SER A 452 -4.14 -3.77 -15.39
CA SER A 452 -5.02 -2.73 -15.93
C SER A 452 -4.71 -2.51 -17.40
N TYR A 453 -5.74 -2.53 -18.25
CA TYR A 453 -5.64 -2.30 -19.70
C TYR A 453 -5.80 -0.83 -20.10
N ILE A 454 -6.11 0.02 -19.13
CA ILE A 454 -6.18 1.47 -19.33
C ILE A 454 -5.13 2.10 -18.39
N PRO A 455 -4.14 2.83 -18.93
CA PRO A 455 -2.97 3.34 -18.18
C PRO A 455 -3.28 4.46 -17.18
N LYS A 456 -4.56 4.70 -16.90
CA LYS A 456 -5.08 5.76 -16.06
C LYS A 456 -5.40 5.28 -14.64
N LEU A 457 -5.49 3.97 -14.39
CA LEU A 457 -5.69 3.42 -13.04
C LEU A 457 -4.42 3.56 -12.22
N TYR A 458 -4.54 4.18 -11.05
CA TYR A 458 -3.56 4.11 -9.99
C TYR A 458 -3.95 2.93 -9.08
N MET A 459 -3.04 1.99 -8.92
CA MET A 459 -3.24 0.78 -8.14
C MET A 459 -2.85 1.03 -6.68
N ALA A 460 -3.55 0.42 -5.72
CA ALA A 460 -3.26 0.58 -4.30
C ALA A 460 -1.99 -0.18 -3.87
N PHE A 461 -1.17 0.46 -3.02
CA PHE A 461 0.01 -0.10 -2.39
C PHE A 461 0.05 0.20 -0.89
N SER A 462 0.90 -0.54 -0.18
CA SER A 462 1.31 -0.27 1.20
C SER A 462 2.76 0.20 1.23
N THR A 463 3.01 1.36 1.81
CA THR A 463 4.33 1.98 2.01
C THR A 463 4.89 1.72 3.41
N GLU A 464 4.05 1.22 4.31
CA GLU A 464 4.44 0.88 5.69
C GLU A 464 4.79 -0.62 5.88
N ASP A 465 4.68 -1.44 4.83
CA ASP A 465 5.08 -2.84 4.86
C ASP A 465 6.54 -3.06 4.41
N TYR A 466 7.49 -2.68 5.27
CA TYR A 466 8.93 -2.67 4.97
C TYR A 466 9.57 -4.06 4.84
N TYR A 467 9.79 -4.54 3.61
CA TYR A 467 10.50 -5.80 3.33
C TYR A 467 12.02 -5.63 3.13
N ASP A 468 12.54 -4.42 3.24
CA ASP A 468 13.93 -4.04 2.94
C ASP A 468 14.97 -4.95 3.60
N TYR A 469 14.89 -5.15 4.92
CA TYR A 469 15.83 -6.03 5.62
C TYR A 469 15.79 -7.46 5.07
N ALA A 470 14.59 -8.00 4.87
CA ALA A 470 14.43 -9.37 4.36
C ALA A 470 14.94 -9.50 2.92
N ILE A 471 14.67 -8.51 2.07
CA ILE A 471 15.19 -8.42 0.69
C ILE A 471 16.71 -8.31 0.69
N LYS A 472 17.32 -7.48 1.53
CA LYS A 472 18.78 -7.38 1.64
C LYS A 472 19.40 -8.71 2.08
N ALA A 473 18.71 -9.46 2.94
CA ALA A 473 19.19 -10.73 3.47
C ALA A 473 19.10 -11.90 2.48
N ASP A 474 18.01 -12.00 1.71
CA ASP A 474 17.78 -13.15 0.80
C ASP A 474 17.82 -12.83 -0.70
N ASN A 475 17.83 -11.54 -1.05
CA ASN A 475 17.83 -11.02 -2.42
C ASN A 475 16.65 -11.51 -3.28
N LEU A 476 15.54 -11.97 -2.68
CA LEU A 476 14.40 -12.54 -3.42
C LEU A 476 13.42 -11.47 -3.90
N ILE A 477 12.90 -11.69 -5.10
CA ILE A 477 11.82 -10.90 -5.70
C ILE A 477 10.51 -11.13 -4.93
N ARG A 478 9.80 -10.04 -4.61
CA ARG A 478 8.54 -10.06 -3.85
C ARG A 478 7.37 -9.39 -4.54
N PHE A 479 7.60 -8.26 -5.21
CA PHE A 479 6.54 -7.43 -5.78
C PHE A 479 6.92 -6.82 -7.14
N PRO A 480 7.24 -7.65 -8.15
CA PRO A 480 7.66 -7.14 -9.45
C PRO A 480 6.49 -6.48 -10.20
N PHE A 481 6.80 -5.59 -11.13
CA PHE A 481 5.80 -5.03 -12.08
C PHE A 481 6.35 -5.07 -13.51
N ARG A 482 5.46 -4.92 -14.50
CA ARG A 482 5.85 -4.67 -15.89
C ARG A 482 4.88 -3.70 -16.59
N ASN A 483 5.40 -3.04 -17.61
CA ASN A 483 4.65 -2.12 -18.47
C ASN A 483 4.47 -2.73 -19.85
N ASN A 484 3.31 -2.51 -20.47
CA ASN A 484 2.97 -2.93 -21.84
C ASN A 484 3.25 -4.42 -22.11
N SER A 485 3.20 -5.26 -21.07
CA SER A 485 3.51 -6.69 -21.13
C SER A 485 4.90 -7.03 -21.70
N THR A 486 5.87 -6.10 -21.65
CA THR A 486 7.21 -6.31 -22.25
C THR A 486 8.27 -6.68 -21.21
N THR A 487 8.70 -5.71 -20.39
CA THR A 487 9.89 -5.84 -19.54
C THR A 487 9.50 -5.80 -18.08
N TRP A 488 9.94 -6.81 -17.33
CA TRP A 488 9.80 -6.87 -15.88
C TRP A 488 10.80 -5.97 -15.17
N THR A 489 10.31 -5.33 -14.11
CA THR A 489 11.12 -4.65 -13.10
C THR A 489 11.10 -5.53 -11.83
N PRO A 490 12.12 -6.37 -11.59
CA PRO A 490 12.11 -7.36 -10.51
C PRO A 490 11.95 -6.76 -9.11
N GLN A 491 12.58 -5.60 -8.87
CA GLN A 491 12.50 -4.89 -7.60
C GLN A 491 11.15 -4.20 -7.37
N GLY A 492 10.32 -4.05 -8.41
CA GLY A 492 9.12 -3.25 -8.34
C GLY A 492 9.39 -1.81 -7.90
N PHE A 493 8.49 -1.25 -7.10
CA PHE A 493 8.66 0.08 -6.49
C PHE A 493 9.36 0.03 -5.12
N SER A 494 9.93 -1.12 -4.71
CA SER A 494 10.39 -1.34 -3.32
C SER A 494 9.28 -1.31 -2.26
N ILE A 495 8.02 -1.32 -2.68
CA ILE A 495 6.80 -1.37 -1.85
C ILE A 495 5.84 -2.44 -2.41
N SER A 496 4.99 -3.00 -1.55
CA SER A 496 4.09 -4.10 -1.93
C SER A 496 2.73 -3.58 -2.41
N ALA A 497 2.21 -4.15 -3.48
CA ALA A 497 0.84 -3.92 -3.91
C ALA A 497 -0.16 -4.43 -2.85
N SER A 498 -1.21 -3.67 -2.61
CA SER A 498 -2.27 -3.99 -1.63
C SER A 498 -3.24 -5.00 -2.22
N ILE A 499 -2.80 -6.25 -2.28
CA ILE A 499 -3.54 -7.38 -2.83
C ILE A 499 -3.67 -8.47 -1.76
N ALA A 500 -4.87 -9.04 -1.59
CA ALA A 500 -5.07 -10.24 -0.77
C ALA A 500 -5.75 -11.36 -1.53
N ILE A 501 -5.23 -12.57 -1.37
CA ILE A 501 -5.85 -13.80 -1.87
C ILE A 501 -6.87 -14.26 -0.83
N ARG A 502 -8.12 -14.45 -1.23
CA ARG A 502 -9.09 -15.15 -0.40
C ARG A 502 -8.89 -16.65 -0.56
N THR A 503 -8.71 -17.34 0.55
CA THR A 503 -8.43 -18.76 0.59
C THR A 503 -9.41 -19.51 1.49
N GLY A 504 -9.57 -20.81 1.27
CA GLY A 504 -10.35 -21.67 2.14
C GLY A 504 -9.91 -23.14 2.06
N ALA A 505 -10.08 -23.87 3.15
CA ALA A 505 -9.74 -25.30 3.22
C ALA A 505 -10.74 -26.16 2.41
N THR A 506 -12.03 -25.80 2.51
CA THR A 506 -13.17 -26.44 1.84
C THR A 506 -13.81 -25.45 0.87
N LEU A 507 -13.04 -24.92 -0.07
CA LEU A 507 -13.64 -24.33 -1.27
C LEU A 507 -14.02 -25.52 -2.16
N SER A 508 -15.12 -26.19 -1.83
CA SER A 508 -15.73 -27.14 -2.75
C SER A 508 -16.17 -26.35 -3.97
N VAL A 509 -15.87 -26.90 -5.14
CA VAL A 509 -16.75 -26.67 -6.28
C VAL A 509 -18.06 -27.32 -5.84
N ASP A 510 -19.07 -26.54 -5.48
CA ASP A 510 -20.40 -27.01 -5.83
C ASP A 510 -20.37 -27.07 -7.35
N GLU A 511 -20.00 -28.23 -7.90
CA GLU A 511 -20.41 -28.62 -9.23
C GLU A 511 -21.94 -28.71 -9.20
N ASN A 512 -22.61 -27.56 -9.13
CA ASN A 512 -23.72 -27.38 -10.04
C ASN A 512 -23.07 -27.34 -11.41
N GLU A 513 -22.76 -28.52 -11.97
CA GLU A 513 -22.81 -28.68 -13.40
C GLU A 513 -24.16 -28.08 -13.80
N LEU A 514 -24.14 -26.88 -14.34
CA LEU A 514 -25.23 -26.39 -15.17
C LEU A 514 -25.32 -27.40 -16.30
N VAL A 515 -26.17 -28.41 -16.15
CA VAL A 515 -26.45 -29.36 -17.20
C VAL A 515 -27.01 -28.52 -18.33
N ASN A 516 -26.20 -28.33 -19.38
CA ASN A 516 -26.54 -27.52 -20.55
C ASN A 516 -27.89 -27.98 -21.09
N ALA A 517 -28.89 -27.13 -20.92
CA ALA A 517 -30.25 -27.36 -21.36
C ALA A 517 -30.54 -26.46 -22.56
N SER A 518 -31.10 -27.03 -23.62
CA SER A 518 -31.54 -26.28 -24.81
C SER A 518 -33.00 -26.55 -25.07
N ALA A 519 -33.74 -25.52 -25.47
CA ALA A 519 -35.17 -25.61 -25.76
C ALA A 519 -35.44 -25.30 -27.23
N PHE A 520 -36.34 -26.04 -27.87
CA PHE A 520 -36.78 -25.81 -29.25
C PHE A 520 -38.26 -26.23 -29.43
N PRO A 521 -39.05 -25.50 -30.24
CA PRO A 521 -38.71 -24.26 -30.95
C PRO A 521 -38.69 -23.05 -30.01
N VAL A 522 -37.78 -22.12 -30.28
CA VAL A 522 -37.78 -20.77 -29.68
C VAL A 522 -37.76 -19.77 -30.85
N PRO A 523 -38.80 -18.92 -31.03
CA PRO A 523 -39.99 -18.76 -30.17
C PRO A 523 -40.96 -19.95 -30.19
N ALA A 524 -41.52 -20.28 -29.02
CA ALA A 524 -42.47 -21.38 -28.84
C ALA A 524 -43.93 -20.89 -28.92
N LYS A 525 -44.82 -21.72 -29.47
CA LYS A 525 -46.27 -21.42 -29.56
C LYS A 525 -47.12 -22.20 -28.56
N GLU A 526 -46.97 -23.52 -28.54
CA GLU A 526 -47.82 -24.43 -27.73
C GLU A 526 -46.99 -25.44 -26.95
N VAL A 527 -46.01 -26.09 -27.60
CA VAL A 527 -45.16 -27.13 -27.01
C VAL A 527 -43.68 -26.81 -27.22
N ILE A 528 -42.87 -27.15 -26.22
CA ILE A 528 -41.42 -27.03 -26.23
C ILE A 528 -40.81 -28.39 -25.95
N THR A 529 -39.83 -28.78 -26.74
CA THR A 529 -38.90 -29.87 -26.42
C THR A 529 -37.68 -29.29 -25.73
N VAL A 530 -37.36 -29.80 -24.55
CA VAL A 530 -36.17 -29.44 -23.78
C VAL A 530 -35.19 -30.60 -23.83
N LYS A 531 -33.99 -30.36 -24.35
CA LYS A 531 -32.87 -31.31 -24.37
C LYS A 531 -31.91 -31.00 -23.22
N VAL A 532 -31.65 -31.98 -22.39
CA VAL A 532 -30.75 -31.90 -21.23
C VAL A 532 -29.86 -33.14 -21.15
N LYS A 533 -28.60 -33.00 -20.75
CA LYS A 533 -27.72 -34.14 -20.49
C LYS A 533 -27.99 -34.77 -19.11
N ALA A 534 -29.25 -35.13 -18.85
CA ALA A 534 -29.71 -35.75 -17.62
C ALA A 534 -30.78 -36.81 -17.93
N ALA A 535 -31.05 -37.70 -16.98
CA ALA A 535 -32.13 -38.69 -17.07
C ALA A 535 -32.80 -38.85 -15.69
N GLY A 536 -34.11 -39.13 -15.69
CA GLY A 536 -34.91 -39.32 -14.48
C GLY A 536 -35.89 -38.19 -14.20
N ASP A 537 -36.50 -38.22 -13.01
CA ASP A 537 -37.54 -37.28 -12.61
C ASP A 537 -36.95 -35.93 -12.17
N ALA A 538 -37.57 -34.84 -12.64
CA ALA A 538 -37.23 -33.46 -12.31
C ALA A 538 -38.50 -32.61 -12.12
N THR A 539 -38.36 -31.49 -11.43
CA THR A 539 -39.42 -30.47 -11.31
C THR A 539 -39.06 -29.27 -12.15
N LEU A 540 -39.88 -28.95 -13.15
CA LEU A 540 -39.77 -27.75 -13.96
C LEU A 540 -40.53 -26.59 -13.31
N LYS A 541 -39.82 -25.50 -13.00
CA LYS A 541 -40.37 -24.21 -12.58
C LYS A 541 -40.21 -23.17 -13.67
N ILE A 542 -41.27 -22.44 -13.98
CA ILE A 542 -41.27 -21.40 -15.00
C ILE A 542 -41.55 -20.07 -14.33
N VAL A 543 -40.66 -19.10 -14.49
CA VAL A 543 -40.83 -17.73 -13.97
C VAL A 543 -40.78 -16.70 -15.10
N ASP A 544 -41.50 -15.59 -14.93
CA ASP A 544 -41.38 -14.45 -15.86
C ASP A 544 -40.11 -13.60 -15.57
N MET A 545 -39.83 -12.63 -16.42
CA MET A 545 -38.68 -11.71 -16.24
C MET A 545 -38.75 -10.84 -14.97
N ALA A 546 -39.92 -10.75 -14.33
CA ALA A 546 -40.09 -10.08 -13.04
C ALA A 546 -39.91 -11.04 -11.84
N GLY A 547 -39.53 -12.30 -12.09
CA GLY A 547 -39.31 -13.33 -11.08
C GLY A 547 -40.57 -13.95 -10.51
N ARG A 548 -41.76 -13.70 -11.09
CA ARG A 548 -43.02 -14.28 -10.63
C ARG A 548 -43.16 -15.71 -11.17
N LEU A 549 -43.57 -16.63 -10.30
CA LEU A 549 -43.85 -18.02 -10.68
C LEU A 549 -45.08 -18.10 -11.58
N VAL A 550 -44.88 -18.63 -12.79
CA VAL A 550 -45.92 -18.80 -13.82
C VAL A 550 -46.47 -20.22 -13.80
N SER A 551 -45.60 -21.22 -13.63
CA SER A 551 -46.00 -22.63 -13.60
C SER A 551 -44.97 -23.49 -12.86
N THR A 552 -45.42 -24.64 -12.35
CA THR A 552 -44.57 -25.72 -11.82
C THR A 552 -45.11 -27.05 -12.31
N GLN A 553 -44.25 -27.88 -12.88
CA GLN A 553 -44.61 -29.15 -13.52
C GLN A 553 -43.64 -30.24 -13.10
N ALA A 554 -44.14 -31.46 -12.85
CA ALA A 554 -43.27 -32.64 -12.73
C ALA A 554 -42.98 -33.17 -14.13
N VAL A 555 -41.71 -33.44 -14.44
CA VAL A 555 -41.27 -33.92 -15.74
C VAL A 555 -40.36 -35.14 -15.58
N THR A 556 -40.53 -36.12 -16.44
CA THR A 556 -39.64 -37.30 -16.51
C THR A 556 -38.80 -37.16 -17.77
N ILE A 557 -37.49 -37.19 -17.62
CA ILE A 557 -36.53 -37.02 -18.72
C ILE A 557 -36.12 -38.40 -19.22
N GLU A 558 -36.51 -38.72 -20.44
CA GLU A 558 -36.17 -39.98 -21.11
C GLU A 558 -35.25 -39.69 -22.29
N ASN A 559 -34.15 -40.45 -22.42
CA ASN A 559 -33.16 -40.28 -23.49
C ASN A 559 -32.56 -38.87 -23.62
N GLY A 560 -32.51 -38.09 -22.53
CA GLY A 560 -31.93 -36.74 -22.51
C GLY A 560 -32.84 -35.65 -23.06
N GLU A 561 -34.14 -35.89 -23.16
CA GLU A 561 -35.12 -34.87 -23.51
C GLU A 561 -36.51 -35.09 -22.87
N PHE A 562 -37.33 -34.05 -22.84
CA PHE A 562 -38.75 -34.12 -22.48
C PHE A 562 -39.53 -33.01 -23.20
N GLN A 563 -40.85 -33.13 -23.23
CA GLN A 563 -41.75 -32.10 -23.76
C GLN A 563 -42.59 -31.45 -22.66
N THR A 564 -42.78 -30.14 -22.78
CA THR A 564 -43.61 -29.34 -21.86
C THR A 564 -44.48 -28.37 -22.64
N SER A 565 -45.69 -28.13 -22.14
CA SER A 565 -46.62 -27.15 -22.72
C SER A 565 -46.34 -25.75 -22.17
N VAL A 566 -46.43 -24.76 -23.06
CA VAL A 566 -46.47 -23.31 -22.74
C VAL A 566 -47.82 -22.68 -23.11
N GLU A 567 -48.82 -23.52 -23.38
CA GLU A 567 -50.18 -23.09 -23.69
C GLU A 567 -50.77 -22.26 -22.53
N GLY A 568 -51.41 -21.15 -22.87
CA GLY A 568 -51.95 -20.20 -21.89
C GLY A 568 -50.95 -19.17 -21.35
N MET A 569 -49.65 -19.28 -21.66
CA MET A 569 -48.66 -18.24 -21.34
C MET A 569 -48.81 -17.02 -22.27
N ASN A 570 -48.55 -15.82 -21.75
CA ASN A 570 -48.53 -14.60 -22.55
C ASN A 570 -47.24 -14.52 -23.39
N SER A 571 -47.28 -13.80 -24.52
CA SER A 571 -46.06 -13.56 -25.31
C SER A 571 -45.02 -12.83 -24.46
N GLY A 572 -43.78 -13.34 -24.41
CA GLY A 572 -42.72 -12.80 -23.57
C GLY A 572 -41.58 -13.79 -23.32
N SER A 573 -40.56 -13.33 -22.60
CA SER A 573 -39.42 -14.14 -22.17
C SER A 573 -39.67 -14.74 -20.79
N TYR A 574 -39.27 -16.00 -20.61
CA TYR A 574 -39.45 -16.76 -19.38
C TYR A 574 -38.16 -17.51 -19.05
N VAL A 575 -37.90 -17.68 -17.75
CA VAL A 575 -36.79 -18.49 -17.24
C VAL A 575 -37.34 -19.83 -16.77
N PHE A 576 -36.82 -20.90 -17.35
CA PHE A 576 -37.14 -22.27 -16.98
C PHE A 576 -36.04 -22.79 -16.04
N THR A 577 -36.44 -23.34 -14.90
CA THR A 577 -35.55 -23.96 -13.92
C THR A 577 -35.95 -25.41 -13.72
N LEU A 578 -35.05 -26.35 -13.96
CA LEU A 578 -35.23 -27.77 -13.65
C LEU A 578 -34.53 -28.09 -12.34
N ASP A 579 -35.28 -28.61 -11.38
CA ASP A 579 -34.74 -29.14 -10.12
C ASP A 579 -34.73 -30.67 -10.21
N TYR A 580 -33.54 -31.27 -10.23
CA TYR A 580 -33.37 -32.72 -10.33
C TYR A 580 -33.44 -33.38 -8.95
N SER A 581 -33.85 -34.65 -8.90
CA SER A 581 -33.95 -35.44 -7.65
C SER A 581 -32.62 -35.63 -6.91
N ASN A 582 -31.48 -35.49 -7.61
CA ASN A 582 -30.13 -35.54 -7.03
C ASN A 582 -29.66 -34.19 -6.44
N GLY A 583 -30.51 -33.16 -6.45
CA GLY A 583 -30.22 -31.85 -5.87
C GLY A 583 -29.55 -30.84 -6.80
N THR A 584 -29.21 -31.21 -8.04
CA THR A 584 -28.68 -30.26 -9.03
C THR A 584 -29.80 -29.45 -9.68
N THR A 585 -29.45 -28.33 -10.34
CA THR A 585 -30.43 -27.52 -11.07
C THR A 585 -29.93 -27.07 -12.45
N SER A 586 -30.82 -27.01 -13.45
CA SER A 586 -30.55 -26.39 -14.76
C SER A 586 -31.40 -25.15 -14.97
N ARG A 587 -30.86 -24.11 -15.58
CA ARG A 587 -31.62 -22.90 -15.95
C ARG A 587 -31.41 -22.51 -17.40
N PHE A 588 -32.48 -22.14 -18.09
CA PHE A 588 -32.43 -21.68 -19.49
C PHE A 588 -33.59 -20.74 -19.81
N ASN A 589 -33.40 -19.91 -20.84
CA ASN A 589 -34.37 -18.91 -21.26
C ASN A 589 -35.19 -19.41 -22.44
N VAL A 590 -36.48 -19.09 -22.42
CA VAL A 590 -37.44 -19.42 -23.48
C VAL A 590 -38.23 -18.17 -23.85
N VAL A 591 -38.38 -17.93 -25.14
CA VAL A 591 -39.29 -16.90 -25.67
C VAL A 591 -40.57 -17.58 -26.14
N VAL A 592 -41.73 -17.13 -25.65
CA VAL A 592 -43.05 -17.58 -26.10
C VAL A 592 -43.63 -16.51 -27.02
N SER A 593 -44.10 -16.93 -28.19
CA SER A 593 -44.81 -16.08 -29.16
C SER A 593 -46.15 -16.72 -29.49
N LYS A 594 -47.24 -15.95 -29.46
CA LYS A 594 -48.53 -16.41 -30.02
C LYS A 594 -48.48 -16.43 -31.55
#